data_AF-A0A3A8QF51-F1
#
_entry.id   AF-A0A3A8QF51-F1
#
_cell.length_a   1.000
_cell.length_b   1.000
_cell.length_c   1.000
_cell.angle_alpha   90.00
_cell.angle_beta   90.00
_cell.angle_gamma   90.00
#
_symmetry.space_group_name_H-M   'P 1'
#
loop_
_entity.id
_entity.type
_entity.pdbx_description
1 polymer ?
#
loop_
_entity_poly.entity_id
_entity_poly.type
_entity_poly.pdbx_seq_one_letter_code
_entity_poly.pdbx_strand_id
1 'polypeptide(L)' 'MELTDEQWEVLRPHVPGPERQRTSAKGGRPWRDPQDVLNGILWVLRTGAPSADLPGRYPPY' A
#
# COMPACT_ATOMS: atom_id res chain seq x y z
N MET A 1 -1.07 -4.56 13.19
CA MET A 1 -1.47 -3.15 13.28
C MET A 1 -1.77 -2.72 11.87
N GLU A 2 -3.02 -2.40 11.61
CA GLU A 2 -3.43 -1.71 10.39
C GLU A 2 -3.56 -0.25 10.78
N LEU A 3 -3.20 0.66 9.88
CA LEU A 3 -3.50 2.08 10.01
C LEU A 3 -5.00 2.20 10.22
N THR A 4 -5.39 2.81 11.35
CA THR A 4 -6.78 3.19 11.54
C THR A 4 -7.16 4.23 10.48
N ASP A 5 -8.43 4.29 10.11
CA ASP A 5 -8.92 5.24 9.12
C ASP A 5 -8.56 6.68 9.48
N GLU A 6 -8.54 7.00 10.78
CA GLU A 6 -8.10 8.30 11.31
C GLU A 6 -6.62 8.61 11.01
N GLN A 7 -5.72 7.64 11.18
CA GLN A 7 -4.30 7.80 10.84
C GLN A 7 -4.11 7.85 9.33
N TRP A 8 -4.92 7.10 8.59
CA TRP A 8 -4.91 7.14 7.14
C TRP A 8 -5.34 8.50 6.60
N GLU A 9 -6.38 9.13 7.12
CA GLU A 9 -6.82 10.46 6.69
C GLU A 9 -5.75 11.55 6.86
N VAL A 10 -4.89 11.44 7.87
CA VAL A 10 -3.74 12.34 8.06
C VAL A 10 -2.66 12.09 7.00
N LEU A 11 -2.44 10.84 6.59
CA LEU A 11 -1.38 10.45 5.64
C LEU A 11 -1.83 10.57 4.18
N ARG A 12 -3.11 10.36 3.90
CA ARG A 12 -3.74 10.41 2.59
C ARG A 12 -3.33 11.64 1.75
N PRO A 13 -3.29 12.89 2.26
CA PRO A 13 -2.87 14.04 1.46
C PRO A 13 -1.39 14.01 1.06
N HIS A 14 -0.55 13.25 1.77
CA HIS A 14 0.88 13.09 1.47
C HIS A 14 1.16 11.92 0.52
N VAL A 15 0.20 11.02 0.36
CA VAL A 15 0.31 9.89 -0.56
C VAL A 15 -0.09 10.35 -1.97
N PRO A 16 0.72 10.10 -3.01
CA PRO A 16 0.37 10.47 -4.37
C PRO A 16 -0.95 9.81 -4.77
N GLY A 17 -1.96 10.65 -5.03
CA GLY A 17 -3.30 10.21 -5.39
C GLY A 17 -3.37 9.42 -6.70
N PRO A 18 -4.49 8.72 -6.94
CA PRO A 18 -4.68 7.78 -8.06
C PRO A 18 -4.45 8.41 -9.44
N GLU A 19 -4.65 9.72 -9.57
CA GLU A 19 -4.46 10.45 -10.82
C GLU A 19 -3.01 10.47 -11.32
N ARG A 20 -2.03 10.39 -10.41
CA ARG A 20 -0.59 10.36 -10.76
C ARG A 20 -0.10 8.98 -11.22
N GLN A 21 -0.90 7.92 -11.07
CA GLN A 21 -0.49 6.53 -11.31
C GLN A 21 -1.44 5.80 -12.27
N ARG A 22 -1.94 6.48 -13.32
CA ARG A 22 -2.54 5.77 -14.46
C ARG A 22 -1.51 4.77 -14.98
N THR A 23 -1.72 3.49 -14.67
CA THR A 23 -1.04 2.36 -15.31
C THR A 23 -1.06 2.63 -16.80
N SER A 24 0.13 2.65 -17.40
CA SER A 24 0.32 3.05 -18.79
C SER A 24 -0.67 2.31 -19.72
N ALA A 25 -0.96 2.89 -20.88
CA ALA A 25 -1.85 2.32 -21.89
C ALA A 25 -1.50 0.86 -22.32
N LYS A 26 -0.34 0.32 -21.89
CA LYS A 26 0.11 -1.06 -22.11
C LYS A 26 -0.32 -2.07 -21.04
N GLY A 27 -1.02 -1.65 -19.99
CA GLY A 27 -1.45 -2.55 -18.92
C GLY A 27 -0.32 -2.92 -17.95
N GLY A 28 -0.72 -3.21 -16.72
CA GLY A 28 0.14 -3.51 -15.57
C GLY A 28 -0.74 -3.89 -14.38
N ARG A 29 -0.12 -4.26 -13.25
CA ARG A 29 -0.83 -4.71 -12.04
C ARG A 29 -1.98 -3.74 -11.70
N PRO A 30 -3.21 -4.25 -11.47
CA PRO A 30 -4.35 -3.41 -11.14
C PRO A 30 -4.04 -2.56 -9.92
N TRP A 31 -4.46 -1.30 -9.98
CA TRP A 31 -4.29 -0.35 -8.88
C TRP A 31 -5.02 -0.87 -7.63
N ARG A 32 -4.34 -0.79 -6.49
CA ARG A 32 -4.82 -1.22 -5.18
C ARG A 32 -4.87 -0.01 -4.25
N ASP A 33 -5.67 -0.12 -3.20
CA ASP A 33 -5.80 0.95 -2.23
C ASP A 33 -4.41 1.29 -1.64
N PRO A 34 -3.97 2.55 -1.71
CA PRO A 34 -2.68 2.93 -1.17
C PRO A 34 -2.60 2.76 0.35
N GLN A 35 -3.74 2.68 1.07
CA GLN A 35 -3.78 2.29 2.47
C GLN A 35 -3.26 0.87 2.67
N ASP A 36 -3.65 -0.06 1.79
CA ASP A 36 -3.21 -1.46 1.85
C ASP A 36 -1.71 -1.61 1.59
N VAL A 37 -1.18 -0.84 0.64
CA VAL A 37 0.24 -0.82 0.32
C VAL A 37 1.04 -0.29 1.51
N LEU A 38 0.58 0.81 2.12
CA LEU A 38 1.27 1.41 3.26
C LEU A 38 1.22 0.49 4.50
N ASN A 39 0.09 -0.16 4.74
CA ASN A 39 -0.04 -1.18 5.78
C ASN A 39 0.94 -2.34 5.57
N GLY A 40 1.11 -2.78 4.32
CA GLY A 40 2.09 -3.81 3.98
C GLY A 40 3.53 -3.38 4.25
N ILE A 41 3.90 -2.16 3.87
CA ILE A 41 5.23 -1.58 4.14
C ILE A 41 5.47 -1.46 5.66
N LEU A 42 4.50 -0.96 6.41
CA LEU A 42 4.59 -0.85 7.87
C LEU A 42 4.76 -2.22 8.54
N TRP A 43 4.10 -3.25 8.01
CA TRP A 43 4.29 -4.63 8.48
C TRP A 43 5.72 -5.12 8.25
N VAL A 44 6.29 -4.90 7.06
CA VAL A 44 7.68 -5.27 6.72
C VAL A 44 8.68 -4.53 7.62
N LEU A 45 8.53 -3.21 7.74
CA LEU A 45 9.42 -2.37 8.58
C LEU A 45 9.37 -2.80 10.05
N ARG A 46 8.21 -3.22 10.54
CA ARG A 46 8.04 -3.66 11.93
C ARG A 46 8.59 -5.05 12.20
N THR A 47 8.36 -5.97 11.27
CA THR A 47 8.66 -7.40 11.43
C THR A 47 10.09 -7.71 10.99
N GLY A 48 10.69 -6.86 10.15
CA GLY A 48 11.99 -7.13 9.50
C GLY A 48 11.94 -8.29 8.50
N ALA A 49 10.76 -8.85 8.27
CA ALA A 49 10.55 -9.99 7.38
C ALA A 49 10.54 -9.53 5.92
N PRO A 50 11.02 -10.36 4.98
CA PRO A 50 10.97 -10.08 3.56
C PRO A 50 9.55 -9.75 3.08
N SER A 51 9.45 -8.91 2.05
CA SER A 51 8.16 -8.57 1.45
C SER A 51 7.40 -9.82 0.92
N ALA A 52 8.11 -10.92 0.69
CA ALA A 52 7.57 -12.19 0.25
C ALA A 52 6.76 -12.93 1.35
N ASP A 53 7.03 -12.65 2.63
CA ASP A 53 6.33 -13.25 3.77
C ASP A 53 5.12 -12.42 4.22
N LEU A 54 4.74 -11.39 3.45
CA LEU A 54 3.55 -10.61 3.75
C LEU A 54 2.33 -11.53 3.81
N PRO A 55 1.53 -11.45 4.90
CA PRO A 55 0.28 -12.17 4.97
C PRO A 55 -0.59 -11.80 3.77
N GLY A 56 -1.22 -12.78 3.12
CA GLY A 56 -1.96 -12.61 1.86
C GLY A 56 -3.15 -11.64 1.88
N ARG A 57 -3.44 -11.02 3.04
CA ARG A 57 -4.34 -9.86 3.16
C ARG A 57 -3.76 -8.58 2.59
N TYR A 58 -2.44 -8.47 2.53
CA TYR A 58 -1.75 -7.34 1.94
C TYR A 58 -1.46 -7.63 0.46
N PRO A 59 -1.43 -6.60 -0.41
CA PRO A 59 -1.13 -6.79 -1.81
C PRO A 59 0.28 -7.41 -1.95
N PRO A 60 0.43 -8.56 -2.64
CA PRO A 60 1.75 -9.11 -2.91
C PRO A 60 2.49 -8.12 -3.80
N TYR A 61 3.73 -7.77 -3.44
CA TYR A 61 4.59 -6.92 -4.26
C TYR A 61 5.00 -7.66 -5.53
#